data_AF-H0HM80-F1
#
_entry.id   AF-H0HM80-F1
#
_cell.length_a   1.000
_cell.length_b   1.000
_cell.length_c   1.000
_cell.angle_alpha   90.00
_cell.angle_beta   90.00
_cell.angle_gamma   90.00
#
_symmetry.space_group_name_H-M   'P 1'
#
loop_
_entity.id
_entity.type
_entity.pdbx_description
1 polymer ?
#
loop_
_entity_poly.entity_id
_entity_poly.type
_entity_poly.pdbx_seq_one_letter_code
_entity_poly.pdbx_strand_id
1 'polypeptide(L)'
;MNDNMIGDFEGLLAVERTKLNDQVKREIGKTTAQFSARGSLQSSMAIKGVVDVASRTIPIFAQATLNLIIRSTTAHGIAINSTNRDEIRTLVAGHVSNEVARLRAIVSEAPPLKSKSMAPTGETLLAELGRIEKLEMQRITGELALIAASNDKRIADGVSNNSPTLVFNAPVGVVQTGPGSYGIANQVIDSAAREALENAFTALLEVLAAEESEDVPFDRLEVEELAIEGKSELSKEKPNRTRLKTIVSGIGGAISYAPKFKDAYDTLKWAGALVGISLP
;
A
#
# COMPACT_ATOMS: atom_id res chain seq x y z
N MET A 1 -12.31 5.06 -18.69
CA MET A 1 -12.17 4.52 -17.31
C MET A 1 -13.53 4.40 -16.60
N ASN A 2 -13.61 3.68 -15.46
CA ASN A 2 -14.84 3.58 -14.64
C ASN A 2 -15.04 4.85 -13.79
N ASP A 3 -16.21 5.49 -13.88
CA ASP A 3 -16.53 6.73 -13.16
C ASP A 3 -16.41 6.59 -11.64
N ASN A 4 -16.76 5.43 -11.07
CA ASN A 4 -16.63 5.19 -9.63
C ASN A 4 -15.16 5.19 -9.18
N MET A 5 -14.27 4.65 -10.02
CA MET A 5 -12.83 4.61 -9.73
C MET A 5 -12.22 6.02 -9.77
N ILE A 6 -12.63 6.84 -10.74
CA ILE A 6 -12.20 8.24 -10.82
C ILE A 6 -12.72 9.00 -9.60
N GLY A 7 -13.98 8.83 -9.21
CA GLY A 7 -14.57 9.48 -8.04
C GLY A 7 -13.82 9.16 -6.74
N ASP A 8 -13.48 7.88 -6.50
CA ASP A 8 -12.69 7.47 -5.34
C ASP A 8 -11.28 8.07 -5.36
N PHE A 9 -10.62 8.05 -6.52
CA PHE A 9 -9.31 8.66 -6.72
C PHE A 9 -9.33 10.17 -6.42
N GLU A 10 -10.29 10.90 -6.99
CA GLU A 10 -10.42 12.35 -6.80
C GLU A 10 -10.74 12.70 -5.35
N GLY A 11 -11.62 11.93 -4.69
CA GLY A 11 -11.95 12.11 -3.27
C GLY A 11 -10.71 11.96 -2.38
N LEU A 12 -9.92 10.90 -2.59
CA LEU A 12 -8.67 10.69 -1.84
C LEU A 12 -7.62 11.77 -2.15
N LEU A 13 -7.48 12.15 -3.43
CA LEU A 13 -6.52 13.17 -3.85
C LEU A 13 -6.87 14.54 -3.29
N ALA A 14 -8.15 14.88 -3.15
CA ALA A 14 -8.60 16.12 -2.54
C ALA A 14 -8.17 16.23 -1.06
N VAL A 15 -8.23 15.12 -0.32
CA VAL A 15 -7.76 15.07 1.09
C VAL A 15 -6.25 15.29 1.16
N GLU A 16 -5.47 14.58 0.35
CA GLU A 16 -4.01 14.75 0.33
C GLU A 16 -3.59 16.15 -0.13
N ARG A 17 -4.28 16.71 -1.13
CA ARG A 17 -4.06 18.09 -1.57
C ARG A 17 -4.30 19.08 -0.43
N THR A 18 -5.35 18.88 0.37
CA THR A 18 -5.67 19.76 1.50
C THR A 18 -4.55 19.73 2.55
N LYS A 19 -4.09 18.52 2.94
CA LYS A 19 -2.98 18.36 3.89
C LYS A 19 -1.69 19.02 3.41
N LEU A 20 -1.32 18.78 2.14
CA LEU A 20 -0.12 19.35 1.54
C LEU A 20 -0.23 20.87 1.43
N ASN A 21 -1.41 21.41 1.11
CA ASN A 21 -1.65 22.84 1.05
C ASN A 21 -1.41 23.51 2.42
N ASP A 22 -1.96 22.94 3.48
CA ASP A 22 -1.78 23.47 4.83
C ASP A 22 -0.33 23.37 5.29
N GLN A 23 0.39 22.32 4.88
CA GLN A 23 1.82 22.22 5.11
C GLN A 23 2.61 23.31 4.36
N VAL A 24 2.39 23.47 3.06
CA VAL A 24 3.08 24.48 2.23
C VAL A 24 2.86 25.88 2.78
N LYS A 25 1.61 26.26 3.09
CA LYS A 25 1.30 27.58 3.65
C LYS A 25 2.03 27.83 4.97
N ARG A 26 2.07 26.83 5.86
CA ARG A 26 2.81 26.92 7.13
C ARG A 26 4.31 27.06 6.91
N GLU A 27 4.90 26.29 6.00
CA GLU A 27 6.33 26.34 5.70
C GLU A 27 6.75 27.66 5.02
N ILE A 28 5.94 28.17 4.08
CA ILE A 28 6.14 29.50 3.48
C ILE A 28 6.04 30.59 4.55
N GLY A 29 5.03 30.52 5.43
CA GLY A 29 4.87 31.46 6.54
C GLY A 29 6.07 31.46 7.49
N LYS A 30 6.54 30.27 7.87
CA LYS A 30 7.74 30.10 8.71
C LYS A 30 8.99 30.67 8.04
N THR A 31 9.20 30.36 6.76
CA THR A 31 10.35 30.84 5.98
C THR A 31 10.33 32.37 5.89
N THR A 32 9.16 32.93 5.56
CA THR A 32 8.94 34.38 5.49
C THR A 32 9.22 35.06 6.83
N ALA A 33 8.70 34.53 7.93
CA ALA A 33 8.92 35.07 9.28
C ALA A 33 10.41 35.05 9.67
N GLN A 34 11.13 33.97 9.32
CA GLN A 34 12.56 33.85 9.58
C GLN A 34 13.40 34.92 8.86
N PHE A 35 13.12 35.17 7.57
CA PHE A 35 13.83 36.22 6.82
C PHE A 35 13.40 37.63 7.23
N SER A 36 12.13 37.82 7.60
CA SER A 36 11.62 39.08 8.14
C SER A 36 12.31 39.47 9.45
N ALA A 37 12.43 38.53 10.40
CA ALA A 37 13.12 38.75 11.67
C ALA A 37 14.61 39.14 11.50
N ARG A 38 15.21 38.78 10.37
CA ARG A 38 16.61 39.11 10.00
C ARG A 38 16.73 40.37 9.14
N GLY A 39 15.64 41.09 8.87
CA GLY A 39 15.65 42.26 7.98
C GLY A 39 16.01 41.93 6.52
N SER A 40 15.89 40.67 6.10
CA SER A 40 16.35 40.16 4.80
C SER A 40 15.20 39.63 3.94
N LEU A 41 13.98 40.09 4.21
CA LEU A 41 12.75 39.62 3.56
C LEU A 41 12.76 39.82 2.03
N GLN A 42 13.40 40.90 1.55
CA GLN A 42 13.50 41.22 0.13
C GLN A 42 14.79 40.69 -0.53
N SER A 43 15.52 39.82 0.15
CA SER A 43 16.72 39.20 -0.42
C SER A 43 16.36 38.10 -1.42
N SER A 44 17.25 37.84 -2.37
CA SER A 44 17.15 36.68 -3.28
C SER A 44 17.07 35.35 -2.52
N MET A 45 17.71 35.27 -1.34
CA MET A 45 17.67 34.11 -0.46
C MET A 45 16.28 33.86 0.13
N ALA A 46 15.53 34.92 0.46
CA ALA A 46 14.16 34.80 0.93
C ALA A 46 13.22 34.26 -0.16
N ILE A 47 13.37 34.78 -1.39
CA ILE A 47 12.62 34.31 -2.56
C ILE A 47 12.94 32.84 -2.84
N LYS A 48 14.23 32.49 -2.89
CA LYS A 48 14.67 31.10 -3.07
C LYS A 48 14.11 30.19 -1.99
N GLY A 49 14.14 30.60 -0.72
CA GLY A 49 13.60 29.81 0.38
C GLY A 49 12.11 29.48 0.20
N VAL A 50 11.29 30.44 -0.24
CA VAL A 50 9.87 30.21 -0.52
C VAL A 50 9.68 29.29 -1.73
N VAL A 51 10.44 29.51 -2.81
CA VAL A 51 10.38 28.67 -4.01
C VAL A 51 10.83 27.24 -3.72
N ASP A 52 11.83 27.04 -2.87
CA ASP A 52 12.34 25.73 -2.46
C ASP A 52 11.26 24.91 -1.73
N VAL A 53 10.40 25.55 -0.93
CA VAL A 53 9.25 24.88 -0.28
C VAL A 53 8.29 24.31 -1.32
N ALA A 54 7.90 25.10 -2.32
CA ALA A 54 7.04 24.63 -3.41
C ALA A 54 7.73 23.56 -4.25
N SER A 55 9.02 23.74 -4.56
CA SER A 55 9.83 22.81 -5.34
C SER A 55 9.89 21.42 -4.70
N ARG A 56 10.02 21.33 -3.38
CA ARG A 56 10.00 20.06 -2.63
C ARG A 56 8.62 19.41 -2.58
N THR A 57 7.56 20.20 -2.73
CA THR A 57 6.18 19.69 -2.66
C THR A 57 5.78 19.00 -3.95
N ILE A 58 6.29 19.42 -5.11
CA ILE A 58 5.92 18.86 -6.42
C ILE A 58 6.18 17.34 -6.49
N PRO A 59 7.38 16.81 -6.17
CA PRO A 59 7.61 15.36 -6.18
C PRO A 59 6.72 14.59 -5.19
N ILE A 60 6.45 15.17 -4.02
CA ILE A 60 5.58 14.55 -3.00
C ILE A 60 4.15 14.41 -3.54
N PHE A 61 3.60 15.48 -4.12
CA PHE A 61 2.27 15.45 -4.70
C PHE A 61 2.19 14.53 -5.92
N ALA A 62 3.20 14.55 -6.79
CA ALA A 62 3.27 13.70 -7.97
C ALA A 62 3.29 12.21 -7.59
N GLN A 63 4.09 11.84 -6.57
CA GLN A 63 4.11 10.49 -6.01
C GLN A 63 2.77 10.11 -5.37
N ALA A 64 2.18 10.99 -4.57
CA ALA A 64 0.89 10.75 -3.93
C ALA A 64 -0.20 10.50 -4.99
N THR A 65 -0.25 11.32 -6.04
CA THR A 65 -1.17 11.17 -7.17
C THR A 65 -1.00 9.81 -7.84
N LEU A 66 0.24 9.40 -8.15
CA LEU A 66 0.53 8.10 -8.76
C LEU A 66 0.12 6.92 -7.85
N ASN A 67 0.46 6.99 -6.58
CA ASN A 67 0.10 5.93 -5.61
C ASN A 67 -1.42 5.80 -5.46
N LEU A 68 -2.14 6.92 -5.42
CA LEU A 68 -3.60 6.92 -5.31
C LEU A 68 -4.26 6.35 -6.56
N ILE A 69 -3.82 6.72 -7.77
CA ILE A 69 -4.42 6.15 -8.98
C ILE A 69 -4.14 4.65 -9.11
N ILE A 70 -2.94 4.18 -8.73
CA ILE A 70 -2.62 2.75 -8.69
C ILE A 70 -3.53 2.02 -7.68
N ARG A 71 -3.73 2.59 -6.49
CA ARG A 71 -4.62 2.02 -5.47
C ARG A 71 -6.07 1.97 -5.94
N SER A 72 -6.58 3.06 -6.54
CA SER A 72 -7.95 3.12 -7.04
C SER A 72 -8.16 2.15 -8.21
N THR A 73 -7.27 2.12 -9.19
CA THR A 73 -7.36 1.16 -10.31
C THR A 73 -7.32 -0.29 -9.80
N THR A 74 -6.42 -0.61 -8.86
CA THR A 74 -6.34 -1.94 -8.24
C THR A 74 -7.61 -2.31 -7.46
N ALA A 75 -8.14 -1.41 -6.64
CA ALA A 75 -9.35 -1.66 -5.85
C ALA A 75 -10.59 -1.92 -6.72
N HIS A 76 -10.61 -1.34 -7.92
CA HIS A 76 -11.69 -1.52 -8.92
C HIS A 76 -11.39 -2.65 -9.92
N GLY A 77 -10.35 -3.45 -9.71
CA GLY A 77 -9.99 -4.58 -10.59
C GLY A 77 -9.48 -4.18 -11.97
N ILE A 78 -9.06 -2.92 -12.15
CA ILE A 78 -8.54 -2.39 -13.40
C ILE A 78 -7.02 -2.50 -13.36
N ALA A 79 -6.45 -3.46 -14.10
CA ALA A 79 -5.00 -3.53 -14.28
C ALA A 79 -4.53 -2.40 -15.21
N ILE A 80 -3.49 -1.69 -14.80
CA ILE A 80 -2.81 -0.71 -15.67
C ILE A 80 -2.02 -1.50 -16.72
N ASN A 81 -2.27 -1.30 -18.01
CA ASN A 81 -1.72 -2.08 -19.11
C ASN A 81 -1.49 -1.21 -20.36
N SER A 82 -0.98 -1.78 -21.44
CA SER A 82 -0.69 -1.02 -22.68
C SER A 82 -1.90 -0.28 -23.26
N THR A 83 -3.14 -0.73 -23.01
CA THR A 83 -4.34 -0.13 -23.59
C THR A 83 -4.87 1.07 -22.82
N ASN A 84 -4.67 1.13 -21.50
CA ASN A 84 -5.17 2.22 -20.64
C ASN A 84 -4.08 3.12 -20.04
N ARG A 85 -2.80 2.77 -20.17
CA ARG A 85 -1.68 3.53 -19.58
C ARG A 85 -1.68 5.01 -19.98
N ASP A 86 -1.95 5.30 -21.25
CA ASP A 86 -1.86 6.67 -21.76
C ASP A 86 -3.03 7.55 -21.27
N GLU A 87 -4.22 6.96 -21.04
CA GLU A 87 -5.36 7.63 -20.39
C GLU A 87 -5.00 7.97 -18.94
N ILE A 88 -4.46 7.00 -18.18
CA ILE A 88 -3.99 7.19 -16.79
C ILE A 88 -2.91 8.26 -16.71
N ARG A 89 -1.92 8.21 -17.62
CA ARG A 89 -0.85 9.21 -17.69
C ARG A 89 -1.42 10.60 -17.88
N THR A 90 -2.40 10.76 -18.77
CA THR A 90 -3.04 12.04 -19.05
C THR A 90 -3.80 12.57 -17.83
N LEU A 91 -4.53 11.69 -17.13
CA LEU A 91 -5.22 12.04 -15.89
C LEU A 91 -4.24 12.51 -14.80
N VAL A 92 -3.18 11.74 -14.55
CA VAL A 92 -2.15 12.10 -13.56
C VAL A 92 -1.46 13.41 -13.96
N ALA A 93 -1.11 13.58 -15.24
CA ALA A 93 -0.50 14.79 -15.76
C ALA A 93 -1.37 16.02 -15.49
N GLY A 94 -2.68 15.94 -15.77
CA GLY A 94 -3.61 17.02 -15.52
C GLY A 94 -3.63 17.46 -14.06
N HIS A 95 -3.64 16.51 -13.11
CA HIS A 95 -3.60 16.84 -11.69
C HIS A 95 -2.27 17.44 -11.23
N VAL A 96 -1.13 16.90 -11.70
CA VAL A 96 0.19 17.42 -11.35
C VAL A 96 0.37 18.84 -11.92
N SER A 97 0.01 19.08 -13.17
CA SER A 97 0.09 20.41 -13.79
C SER A 97 -0.80 21.43 -13.09
N ASN A 98 -2.03 21.05 -12.73
CA ASN A 98 -2.93 21.91 -11.97
C ASN A 98 -2.34 22.28 -10.59
N GLU A 99 -1.70 21.31 -9.93
CA GLU A 99 -1.07 21.55 -8.63
C GLU A 99 0.17 22.45 -8.75
N VAL A 100 1.00 22.26 -9.77
CA VAL A 100 2.17 23.12 -10.04
C VAL A 100 1.73 24.56 -10.31
N ALA A 101 0.67 24.75 -11.12
CA ALA A 101 0.09 26.06 -11.37
C ALA A 101 -0.42 26.71 -10.08
N ARG A 102 -1.07 25.92 -9.20
CA ARG A 102 -1.54 26.38 -7.89
C ARG A 102 -0.40 26.77 -6.95
N LEU A 103 0.64 25.95 -6.86
CA LEU A 103 1.84 26.24 -6.06
C LEU A 103 2.54 27.50 -6.56
N ARG A 104 2.64 27.69 -7.88
CA ARG A 104 3.15 28.93 -8.49
C ARG A 104 2.33 30.14 -8.05
N ALA A 105 1.00 30.05 -8.04
CA ALA A 105 0.15 31.15 -7.57
C ALA A 105 0.41 31.47 -6.09
N ILE A 106 0.46 30.46 -5.22
CA ILE A 106 0.74 30.64 -3.78
C ILE A 106 2.09 31.30 -3.53
N VAL A 107 3.14 30.83 -4.21
CA VAL A 107 4.49 31.40 -4.08
C VAL A 107 4.55 32.83 -4.59
N SER A 108 3.87 33.14 -5.70
CA SER A 108 3.82 34.50 -6.26
C SER A 108 3.13 35.49 -5.32
N GLU A 109 2.22 35.04 -4.47
CA GLU A 109 1.56 35.87 -3.46
C GLU A 109 2.38 36.06 -2.17
N ALA A 110 3.49 35.33 -2.02
CA ALA A 110 4.32 35.40 -0.82
C ALA A 110 5.05 36.75 -0.69
N PRO A 111 5.25 37.29 0.54
CA PRO A 111 5.82 38.62 0.73
C PRO A 111 7.17 38.89 0.04
N PRO A 112 8.14 37.94 -0.02
CA PRO A 112 9.40 38.17 -0.74
C PRO A 112 9.24 38.43 -2.24
N LEU A 113 8.20 37.88 -2.88
CA LEU A 113 7.95 38.01 -4.31
C LEU A 113 7.03 39.19 -4.68
N LYS A 114 6.33 39.80 -3.70
CA LYS A 114 5.47 40.97 -3.94
C LYS A 114 6.25 42.25 -4.26
N SER A 115 7.56 42.30 -4.00
CA SER A 115 8.38 43.47 -4.30
C SER A 115 8.68 43.59 -5.80
N LYS A 116 8.31 44.73 -6.40
CA LYS A 116 8.62 45.03 -7.81
C LYS A 116 10.11 44.98 -8.14
N SER A 117 10.99 45.26 -7.16
CA SER A 117 12.44 45.24 -7.34
C SER A 117 13.03 43.85 -7.56
N MET A 118 12.26 42.79 -7.26
CA MET A 118 12.74 41.40 -7.32
C MET A 118 12.00 40.54 -8.35
N ALA A 119 11.15 41.15 -9.18
CA ALA A 119 10.35 40.42 -10.17
C ALA A 119 11.19 39.55 -11.13
N PRO A 120 12.33 40.00 -11.71
CA PRO A 120 13.10 39.18 -12.64
C PRO A 120 13.70 37.92 -11.99
N THR A 121 14.19 38.05 -10.75
CA THR A 121 14.72 36.94 -9.95
C THR A 121 13.60 35.97 -9.57
N GLY A 122 12.43 36.51 -9.20
CA GLY A 122 11.24 35.74 -8.89
C GLY A 122 10.75 34.91 -10.08
N GLU A 123 10.66 35.51 -11.27
CA GLU A 123 10.26 34.81 -12.50
C GLU A 123 11.21 33.66 -12.86
N THR A 124 12.52 33.90 -12.77
CA THR A 124 13.54 32.89 -13.05
C THR A 124 13.42 31.70 -12.10
N LEU A 125 13.22 31.97 -10.80
CA LEU A 125 13.04 30.91 -9.79
C LEU A 125 11.67 30.22 -9.93
N LEU A 126 10.61 30.91 -10.33
CA LEU A 126 9.31 30.29 -10.60
C LEU A 126 9.30 29.41 -11.86
N ALA A 127 10.20 29.66 -12.81
CA ALA A 127 10.41 28.79 -13.97
C ALA A 127 10.95 27.41 -13.56
N GLU A 128 11.68 27.33 -12.44
CA GLU A 128 12.22 26.08 -11.90
C GLU A 128 11.12 25.07 -11.55
N LEU A 129 9.96 25.55 -11.07
CA LEU A 129 8.81 24.69 -10.78
C LEU A 129 8.35 23.91 -12.03
N GLY A 130 8.37 24.57 -13.20
CA GLY A 130 8.03 23.92 -14.47
C GLY A 130 9.11 22.94 -14.96
N ARG A 131 10.37 23.15 -14.57
CA ARG A 131 11.44 22.17 -14.82
C ARG A 131 11.24 20.91 -13.97
N ILE A 132 10.92 21.08 -12.69
CA ILE A 132 10.66 19.97 -11.76
C ILE A 132 9.42 19.18 -12.20
N GLU A 133 8.34 19.87 -12.58
CA GLU A 133 7.14 19.25 -13.17
C GLU A 133 7.49 18.32 -14.33
N LYS A 134 8.28 18.80 -15.30
CA LYS A 134 8.69 17.98 -16.45
C LYS A 134 9.45 16.73 -16.05
N LEU A 135 10.38 16.85 -15.09
CA LEU A 135 11.15 15.70 -14.60
C LEU A 135 10.27 14.68 -13.88
N GLU A 136 9.36 15.13 -13.02
CA GLU A 136 8.42 14.24 -12.33
C GLU A 136 7.46 13.57 -13.32
N MET A 137 7.02 14.28 -14.35
CA MET A 137 6.17 13.68 -15.40
C MET A 137 6.92 12.65 -16.25
N GLN A 138 8.21 12.85 -16.50
CA GLN A 138 9.05 11.84 -17.15
C GLN A 138 9.17 10.59 -16.28
N ARG A 139 9.42 10.76 -14.97
CA ARG A 139 9.48 9.66 -14.00
C ARG A 139 8.17 8.87 -13.96
N ILE A 140 7.04 9.56 -13.77
CA ILE A 140 5.70 8.95 -13.73
C ILE A 140 5.41 8.18 -15.02
N THR A 141 5.77 8.75 -16.18
CA THR A 141 5.60 8.08 -17.47
C THR A 141 6.39 6.77 -17.53
N GLY A 142 7.63 6.77 -17.04
CA GLY A 142 8.46 5.56 -16.94
C GLY A 142 7.86 4.51 -16.00
N GLU A 143 7.39 4.93 -14.82
CA GLU A 143 6.76 4.02 -13.84
C GLU A 143 5.48 3.37 -14.38
N LEU A 144 4.59 4.17 -15.00
CA LEU A 144 3.39 3.65 -15.64
C LEU A 144 3.70 2.69 -16.79
N ALA A 145 4.78 2.92 -17.54
CA ALA A 145 5.23 2.01 -18.59
C ALA A 145 5.74 0.68 -18.04
N LEU A 146 6.50 0.69 -16.94
CA LEU A 146 6.98 -0.51 -16.26
C LEU A 146 5.81 -1.33 -15.67
N ILE A 147 4.86 -0.66 -15.03
CA ILE A 147 3.65 -1.31 -14.48
C ILE A 147 2.84 -1.94 -15.61
N ALA A 148 2.60 -1.20 -16.70
CA ALA A 148 1.89 -1.70 -17.86
C ALA A 148 2.57 -2.94 -18.47
N ALA A 149 3.88 -2.88 -18.72
CA ALA A 149 4.64 -4.00 -19.26
C ALA A 149 4.61 -5.24 -18.33
N SER A 150 4.69 -5.03 -17.01
CA SER A 150 4.57 -6.12 -16.02
C SER A 150 3.19 -6.78 -16.07
N ASN A 151 2.11 -5.98 -16.17
CA ASN A 151 0.75 -6.50 -16.20
C ASN A 151 0.42 -7.17 -17.55
N ASP A 152 0.86 -6.59 -18.67
CA ASP A 152 0.72 -7.19 -20.01
C ASP A 152 1.36 -8.58 -20.05
N LYS A 153 2.57 -8.72 -19.48
CA LYS A 153 3.25 -10.02 -19.38
C LYS A 153 2.45 -11.02 -18.55
N ARG A 154 1.91 -10.62 -17.39
CA ARG A 154 1.08 -11.50 -16.55
C ARG A 154 -0.19 -11.98 -17.26
N ILE A 155 -0.83 -11.10 -18.03
CA ILE A 155 -1.99 -11.44 -18.85
C ILE A 155 -1.60 -12.45 -19.93
N ALA A 156 -0.47 -12.24 -20.61
CA ALA A 156 0.03 -13.16 -21.63
C ALA A 156 0.40 -14.55 -21.07
N ASP A 157 0.97 -14.59 -19.86
CA ASP A 157 1.36 -15.82 -19.18
C ASP A 157 0.16 -16.59 -18.56
N GLY A 158 -1.07 -16.07 -18.71
CA GLY A 158 -2.28 -16.71 -18.18
C GLY A 158 -2.33 -16.77 -16.65
N VAL A 159 -1.49 -16.00 -15.96
CA VAL A 159 -1.47 -15.93 -14.50
C VAL A 159 -2.74 -15.20 -14.05
N SER A 160 -3.67 -15.96 -13.46
CA SER A 160 -4.91 -15.36 -12.96
C SER A 160 -4.59 -14.31 -11.88
N ASN A 161 -5.35 -13.21 -11.88
CA ASN A 161 -5.19 -12.07 -10.97
C ASN A 161 -5.32 -12.40 -9.46
N ASN A 162 -5.49 -13.69 -9.10
CA ASN A 162 -5.68 -14.16 -7.73
C ASN A 162 -4.39 -14.57 -6.99
N SER A 163 -3.21 -14.52 -7.63
CA SER A 163 -1.96 -14.86 -6.94
C SER A 163 -1.24 -13.61 -6.41
N PRO A 164 -1.16 -13.39 -5.08
CA PRO A 164 -0.48 -12.24 -4.50
C PRO A 164 1.02 -12.33 -4.80
N THR A 165 1.47 -11.62 -5.84
CA THR A 165 2.88 -11.58 -6.22
C THR A 165 3.57 -10.41 -5.53
N LEU A 166 4.31 -10.70 -4.45
CA LEU A 166 5.23 -9.74 -3.84
C LEU A 166 6.58 -9.83 -4.56
N VAL A 167 6.93 -8.81 -5.35
CA VAL A 167 8.20 -8.77 -6.08
C VAL A 167 9.26 -8.08 -5.23
N PHE A 168 10.26 -8.84 -4.78
CA PHE A 168 11.43 -8.32 -4.07
C PHE A 168 12.68 -8.50 -4.94
N ASN A 169 13.26 -7.39 -5.41
CA ASN A 169 14.42 -7.41 -6.33
C ASN A 169 15.78 -7.52 -5.60
N ALA A 170 15.83 -8.11 -4.40
CA ALA A 170 17.03 -8.27 -3.57
C ALA A 170 16.94 -9.56 -2.72
N PRO A 171 18.05 -10.14 -2.23
CA PRO A 171 18.01 -11.24 -1.27
C PRO A 171 17.45 -10.74 0.07
N VAL A 172 16.19 -11.08 0.38
CA VAL A 172 15.50 -10.64 1.60
C VAL A 172 15.26 -11.84 2.50
N GLY A 173 15.84 -11.83 3.70
CA GLY A 173 15.58 -12.84 4.74
C GLY A 173 14.36 -12.53 5.61
N VAL A 174 14.03 -11.25 5.79
CA VAL A 174 12.90 -10.76 6.60
C VAL A 174 12.42 -9.43 6.04
N VAL A 175 11.10 -9.25 5.90
CA VAL A 175 10.46 -7.96 5.62
C VAL A 175 9.94 -7.41 6.94
N GLN A 176 10.74 -6.59 7.61
CA GLN A 176 10.32 -5.90 8.83
C GLN A 176 9.91 -4.48 8.46
N THR A 177 8.60 -4.22 8.47
CA THR A 177 8.06 -2.87 8.28
C THR A 177 8.38 -2.03 9.51
N GLY A 178 9.14 -0.94 9.34
CA GLY A 178 9.46 -0.01 10.42
C GLY A 178 8.22 0.69 11.00
N PRO A 179 8.36 1.43 12.12
CA PRO A 179 7.25 2.15 12.73
C PRO A 179 6.57 3.08 11.71
N GLY A 180 5.28 2.82 11.41
CA GLY A 180 4.48 3.60 10.47
C GLY A 180 4.35 3.04 9.05
N SER A 181 4.97 1.89 8.74
CA SER A 181 4.70 1.14 7.50
C SER A 181 3.70 0.03 7.78
N TYR A 182 2.53 0.07 7.15
CA TYR A 182 1.52 -0.99 7.27
C TYR A 182 1.35 -1.68 5.92
N GLY A 183 1.70 -2.96 5.85
CA GLY A 183 1.24 -3.84 4.78
C GLY A 183 -0.15 -4.34 5.12
N ILE A 184 -1.19 -3.88 4.41
CA ILE A 184 -2.53 -4.43 4.57
C ILE A 184 -2.65 -5.63 3.63
N ALA A 185 -2.32 -6.81 4.14
CA ALA A 185 -2.59 -8.08 3.45
C ALA A 185 -4.05 -8.45 3.68
N ASN A 186 -4.93 -8.06 2.76
CA ASN A 186 -6.29 -8.59 2.70
C ASN A 186 -6.23 -10.00 2.11
N GLN A 187 -5.88 -10.99 2.94
CA GLN A 187 -6.11 -12.37 2.56
C GLN A 187 -7.62 -12.60 2.47
N VAL A 188 -8.10 -13.20 1.40
CA VAL A 188 -9.47 -13.70 1.30
C VAL A 188 -9.36 -15.20 1.47
N ILE A 189 -10.19 -15.80 2.32
CA ILE A 189 -10.29 -17.27 2.39
C ILE A 189 -11.05 -17.69 1.14
N ASP A 190 -10.33 -18.08 0.11
CA ASP A 190 -10.90 -18.60 -1.13
C ASP A 190 -11.19 -20.11 -0.99
N SER A 191 -11.69 -20.72 -2.07
CA SER A 191 -12.02 -22.15 -2.09
C SER A 191 -10.79 -23.02 -1.82
N ALA A 192 -9.60 -22.61 -2.28
CA ALA A 192 -8.36 -23.36 -2.07
C ALA A 192 -7.91 -23.32 -0.60
N ALA A 193 -7.99 -22.16 0.06
CA ALA A 193 -7.70 -22.03 1.49
C ALA A 193 -8.69 -22.84 2.35
N ARG A 194 -9.98 -22.88 1.95
CA ARG A 194 -11.00 -23.69 2.62
C ARG A 194 -10.69 -25.18 2.51
N GLU A 195 -10.41 -25.66 1.31
CA GLU A 195 -10.09 -27.07 1.05
C GLU A 195 -8.81 -27.51 1.79
N ALA A 196 -7.78 -26.68 1.79
CA ALA A 196 -6.53 -26.96 2.50
C ALA A 196 -6.75 -27.08 4.02
N LEU A 197 -7.54 -26.19 4.63
CA LEU A 197 -7.86 -26.28 6.06
C LEU A 197 -8.75 -27.48 6.39
N GLU A 198 -9.70 -27.81 5.52
CA GLU A 198 -10.55 -28.98 5.70
C GLU A 198 -9.74 -30.29 5.65
N ASN A 199 -8.79 -30.39 4.72
CA ASN A 199 -7.84 -31.50 4.65
C ASN A 199 -6.96 -31.57 5.91
N ALA A 200 -6.46 -30.42 6.38
CA ALA A 200 -5.63 -30.37 7.60
C ALA A 200 -6.40 -30.83 8.85
N PHE A 201 -7.64 -30.37 9.04
CA PHE A 201 -8.47 -30.83 10.15
C PHE A 201 -8.84 -32.30 10.04
N THR A 202 -9.05 -32.81 8.82
CA THR A 202 -9.35 -34.22 8.59
C THR A 202 -8.15 -35.11 8.92
N ALA A 203 -6.96 -34.75 8.44
CA ALA A 203 -5.72 -35.46 8.76
C ALA A 203 -5.45 -35.46 10.27
N LEU A 204 -5.71 -34.35 10.96
CA LEU A 204 -5.58 -34.28 12.41
C LEU A 204 -6.55 -35.24 13.12
N LEU A 205 -7.82 -35.26 12.73
CA LEU A 205 -8.83 -36.15 13.31
C LEU A 205 -8.50 -37.63 13.05
N GLU A 206 -7.94 -37.97 11.89
CA GLU A 206 -7.48 -39.33 11.60
C GLU A 206 -6.34 -39.76 12.52
N VAL A 207 -5.35 -38.89 12.76
CA VAL A 207 -4.25 -39.17 13.70
C VAL A 207 -4.76 -39.29 15.13
N LEU A 208 -5.68 -38.41 15.55
CA LEU A 208 -6.33 -38.49 16.86
C LEU A 208 -7.09 -39.81 17.02
N ALA A 209 -7.82 -40.26 16.00
CA ALA A 209 -8.59 -41.49 16.04
C ALA A 209 -7.70 -42.76 16.07
N ALA A 210 -6.55 -42.74 15.40
CA ALA A 210 -5.64 -43.88 15.33
C ALA A 210 -4.83 -44.13 16.60
N GLU A 211 -4.61 -43.10 17.44
CA GLU A 211 -3.82 -43.22 18.66
C GLU A 211 -4.71 -43.55 19.87
N GLU A 212 -4.68 -44.79 20.35
CA GLU A 212 -5.42 -45.23 21.55
C GLU A 212 -4.79 -44.78 22.89
N SER A 213 -3.67 -44.05 22.85
CA SER A 213 -2.81 -43.80 24.01
C SER A 213 -3.13 -42.51 24.76
N GLU A 214 -3.42 -42.59 26.07
CA GLU A 214 -3.51 -41.46 27.02
C GLU A 214 -2.20 -40.64 27.16
N ASP A 215 -1.09 -41.11 26.61
CA ASP A 215 0.26 -40.55 26.79
C ASP A 215 0.60 -39.39 25.82
N VAL A 216 -0.38 -38.51 25.55
CA VAL A 216 -0.16 -37.27 24.78
C VAL A 216 -0.02 -36.08 25.74
N PRO A 217 0.88 -35.11 25.45
CA PRO A 217 1.17 -34.01 26.38
C PRO A 217 0.08 -32.91 26.41
N PHE A 218 -1.12 -33.18 25.89
CA PHE A 218 -2.25 -32.25 25.76
C PHE A 218 -3.58 -32.97 25.93
N ASP A 219 -4.65 -32.22 26.19
CA ASP A 219 -6.00 -32.79 26.27
C ASP A 219 -6.49 -33.16 24.85
N ARG A 220 -6.52 -34.47 24.58
CA ARG A 220 -6.91 -35.01 23.29
C ARG A 220 -8.35 -34.63 22.91
N LEU A 221 -9.27 -34.68 23.87
CA LEU A 221 -10.69 -34.42 23.62
C LEU A 221 -10.89 -32.94 23.28
N GLU A 222 -10.20 -32.05 23.97
CA GLU A 222 -10.23 -30.62 23.66
C GLU A 222 -9.72 -30.34 22.23
N VAL A 223 -8.61 -30.94 21.82
CA VAL A 223 -8.07 -30.76 20.47
C VAL A 223 -9.00 -31.35 19.40
N GLU A 224 -9.62 -32.50 19.69
CA GLU A 224 -10.62 -33.13 18.82
C GLU A 224 -11.86 -32.24 18.64
N GLU A 225 -12.39 -31.70 19.74
CA GLU A 225 -13.52 -30.76 19.73
C GLU A 225 -13.19 -29.50 18.94
N LEU A 226 -12.01 -28.91 19.13
CA LEU A 226 -11.56 -27.74 18.38
C LEU A 226 -11.45 -28.04 16.88
N ALA A 227 -10.96 -29.22 16.49
CA ALA A 227 -10.86 -29.61 15.09
C ALA A 227 -12.25 -29.77 14.44
N ILE A 228 -13.21 -30.38 15.16
CA ILE A 228 -14.60 -30.52 14.71
C ILE A 228 -15.27 -29.14 14.59
N GLU A 229 -15.07 -28.26 15.56
CA GLU A 229 -15.55 -26.88 15.54
C GLU A 229 -14.96 -26.12 14.34
N GLY A 230 -13.67 -26.33 14.04
CA GLY A 230 -12.99 -25.76 12.88
C GLY A 230 -13.64 -26.18 11.56
N LYS A 231 -13.92 -27.48 11.37
CA LYS A 231 -14.64 -27.99 10.19
C LYS A 231 -16.05 -27.42 10.08
N SER A 232 -16.77 -27.33 11.20
CA SER A 232 -18.11 -26.73 11.23
C SER A 232 -18.10 -25.24 10.88
N GLU A 233 -17.07 -24.50 11.28
CA GLU A 233 -16.92 -23.10 10.93
C GLU A 233 -16.59 -22.89 9.44
N LEU A 234 -15.79 -23.79 8.84
CA LEU A 234 -15.44 -23.74 7.42
C LEU A 234 -16.65 -23.99 6.50
N SER A 235 -17.59 -24.84 6.90
CA SER A 235 -18.77 -25.21 6.11
C SER A 235 -19.84 -24.12 6.01
N LYS A 236 -19.74 -23.06 6.81
CA LYS A 236 -20.63 -21.90 6.72
C LYS A 236 -20.45 -21.16 5.41
N GLU A 237 -21.53 -20.57 4.89
CA GLU A 237 -21.49 -19.72 3.70
C GLU A 237 -20.44 -18.60 3.83
N LYS A 238 -20.34 -18.02 5.04
CA LYS A 238 -19.35 -17.00 5.40
C LYS A 238 -18.62 -17.37 6.71
N PRO A 239 -17.47 -18.08 6.64
CA PRO A 239 -16.72 -18.49 7.83
C PRO A 239 -16.21 -17.31 8.66
N ASN A 240 -16.28 -17.42 9.99
CA ASN A 240 -15.71 -16.44 10.91
C ASN A 240 -14.19 -16.61 11.00
N ARG A 241 -13.48 -15.68 10.37
CA ARG A 241 -12.00 -15.69 10.29
C ARG A 241 -11.34 -15.64 11.65
N THR A 242 -11.84 -14.80 12.56
CA THR A 242 -11.26 -14.67 13.91
C THR A 242 -11.36 -15.99 14.66
N ARG A 243 -12.51 -16.68 14.53
CA ARG A 243 -12.72 -17.97 15.17
C ARG A 243 -11.81 -19.06 14.60
N LEU A 244 -11.70 -19.15 13.27
CA LEU A 244 -10.75 -20.07 12.62
C LEU A 244 -9.31 -19.81 13.06
N LYS A 245 -8.92 -18.53 13.22
CA LYS A 245 -7.59 -18.17 13.73
C LYS A 245 -7.34 -18.69 15.14
N THR A 246 -8.31 -18.51 16.04
CA THR A 246 -8.21 -19.02 17.41
C THR A 246 -8.11 -20.54 17.43
N ILE A 247 -8.95 -21.23 16.65
CA ILE A 247 -8.97 -22.71 16.58
C ILE A 247 -7.63 -23.25 16.09
N VAL A 248 -7.16 -22.80 14.92
CA VAL A 248 -5.90 -23.28 14.33
C VAL A 248 -4.70 -22.94 15.22
N SER A 249 -4.70 -21.78 15.88
CA SER A 249 -3.61 -21.42 16.81
C SER A 249 -3.63 -22.28 18.08
N GLY A 250 -4.81 -22.56 18.63
CA GLY A 250 -4.98 -23.42 19.81
C GLY A 250 -4.52 -24.85 19.53
N ILE A 251 -4.99 -25.43 18.43
CA ILE A 251 -4.58 -26.77 17.97
C ILE A 251 -3.07 -26.80 17.71
N GLY A 252 -2.55 -25.85 16.92
CA GLY A 252 -1.13 -25.78 16.59
C GLY A 252 -0.25 -25.68 17.83
N GLY A 253 -0.64 -24.86 18.81
CA GLY A 253 0.04 -24.76 20.09
C GLY A 253 0.06 -26.09 20.85
N ALA A 254 -1.08 -26.77 20.93
CA ALA A 254 -1.23 -28.03 21.65
C ALA A 254 -0.38 -29.17 21.04
N ILE A 255 -0.42 -29.32 19.71
CA ILE A 255 0.22 -30.48 19.05
C ILE A 255 1.69 -30.23 18.66
N SER A 256 2.18 -28.98 18.69
CA SER A 256 3.53 -28.61 18.21
C SER A 256 4.67 -29.37 18.89
N TYR A 257 4.50 -29.81 20.13
CA TYR A 257 5.51 -30.52 20.90
C TYR A 257 5.35 -32.04 20.88
N ALA A 258 4.31 -32.57 20.22
CA ALA A 258 4.04 -34.01 20.18
C ALA A 258 4.62 -34.62 18.90
N PRO A 259 5.74 -35.38 18.95
CA PRO A 259 6.42 -35.85 17.75
C PRO A 259 5.56 -36.72 16.83
N LYS A 260 4.61 -37.46 17.42
CA LYS A 260 3.65 -38.30 16.70
C LYS A 260 2.68 -37.50 15.81
N PHE A 261 2.45 -36.23 16.12
CA PHE A 261 1.53 -35.35 15.40
C PHE A 261 2.26 -34.46 14.38
N LYS A 262 3.54 -34.70 14.11
CA LYS A 262 4.37 -33.86 13.23
C LYS A 262 3.74 -33.64 11.86
N ASP A 263 3.26 -34.69 11.21
CA ASP A 263 2.72 -34.59 9.85
C ASP A 263 1.39 -33.80 9.82
N ALA A 264 0.54 -34.02 10.83
CA ALA A 264 -0.69 -33.24 11.01
C ALA A 264 -0.39 -31.77 11.33
N TYR A 265 0.62 -31.51 12.17
CA TYR A 265 1.10 -30.18 12.50
C TYR A 265 1.64 -29.44 11.27
N ASP A 266 2.49 -30.09 10.46
CA ASP A 266 3.05 -29.50 9.26
C ASP A 266 1.95 -29.19 8.23
N THR A 267 0.97 -30.08 8.08
CA THR A 267 -0.21 -29.87 7.22
C THR A 267 -1.05 -28.68 7.71
N LEU A 268 -1.32 -28.60 9.02
CA LEU A 268 -2.05 -27.49 9.64
C LEU A 268 -1.28 -26.17 9.53
N LYS A 269 0.05 -26.19 9.65
CA LYS A 269 0.94 -25.03 9.48
C LYS A 269 0.86 -24.47 8.07
N TRP A 270 0.91 -25.33 7.05
CA TRP A 270 0.74 -24.92 5.67
C TRP A 270 -0.64 -24.34 5.39
N ALA A 271 -1.70 -25.01 5.84
CA ALA A 271 -3.08 -24.53 5.66
C ALA A 271 -3.35 -23.22 6.45
N GLY A 272 -2.82 -23.11 7.67
CA GLY A 272 -2.90 -21.92 8.51
C GLY A 272 -2.24 -20.69 7.87
N ALA A 273 -1.14 -20.88 7.15
CA ALA A 273 -0.46 -19.79 6.45
C ALA A 273 -1.36 -19.13 5.39
N LEU A 274 -2.20 -19.91 4.70
CA LEU A 274 -3.16 -19.42 3.70
C LEU A 274 -4.21 -18.48 4.30
N VAL A 275 -4.50 -18.63 5.59
CA VAL A 275 -5.44 -17.77 6.34
C VAL A 275 -4.75 -16.77 7.28
N GLY A 276 -3.41 -16.66 7.16
CA GLY A 276 -2.62 -15.63 7.84
C GLY A 276 -2.35 -15.97 9.30
N ILE A 277 -2.11 -17.24 9.57
CA ILE A 277 -1.68 -17.77 10.85
C ILE A 277 -0.28 -18.33 10.65
N SER A 278 0.67 -17.85 11.45
CA SER A 278 2.02 -18.37 11.46
C SER A 278 2.17 -19.26 12.69
N LEU A 279 2.14 -20.57 12.49
CA LEU A 279 2.49 -21.53 13.53
C LEU A 279 4.03 -21.70 13.58
N PRO A 280 4.63 -21.85 14.78
CA PRO A 280 6.08 -21.95 14.95
C PRO A 280 6.73 -23.13 14.19
#